data_AF-A0A0D0BWQ7-F1
#
_entry.id   AF-A0A0D0BWQ7-F1
#
_cell.length_a   1.000
_cell.length_b   1.000
_cell.length_c   1.000
_cell.angle_alpha   90.00
_cell.angle_beta   90.00
_cell.angle_gamma   90.00
#
_symmetry.space_group_name_H-M   'P 1'
#
loop_
_entity.id
_entity.type
_entity.pdbx_description
1 polymer ?
#
loop_
_entity_poly.entity_id
_entity_poly.type
_entity_poly.pdbx_seq_one_letter_code
_entity_poly.pdbx_strand_id
1 'polypeptide(L)' 'MPDMTNLCPASPFFTGRVHELMELANYFNLESSLTPLCERKIFVLYGMGGAGKTQTALKFIHMFRTR' A
#
# COMPACT_ATOMS: atom_id res chain seq x y z
N MET A 1 15.89 -8.26 13.57
CA MET A 1 15.49 -8.10 12.16
C MET A 1 16.05 -6.78 11.67
N PRO A 2 16.75 -6.72 10.52
CA PRO A 2 17.24 -5.44 10.00
C PRO A 2 16.05 -4.52 9.75
N ASP A 3 16.26 -3.23 10.01
CA ASP A 3 15.25 -2.19 9.83
C ASP A 3 14.91 -2.05 8.34
N MET A 4 13.78 -2.62 7.91
CA MET A 4 13.30 -2.59 6.53
C MET A 4 12.55 -1.28 6.20
N THR A 5 12.65 -0.24 7.05
CA THR A 5 11.99 1.04 6.77
C THR A 5 12.72 1.90 5.73
N ASN A 6 13.96 1.55 5.36
CA ASN A 6 14.68 2.20 4.26
C ASN A 6 14.30 1.59 2.90
N LEU A 7 13.08 1.90 2.46
CA LEU A 7 12.58 1.48 1.15
C LEU A 7 12.98 2.49 0.08
N CYS A 8 13.39 2.02 -1.10
CA CYS A 8 13.53 2.88 -2.28
C CYS A 8 12.19 3.58 -2.56
N PRO A 9 12.19 4.85 -2.97
CA PRO A 9 10.96 5.59 -3.23
C PRO A 9 10.20 4.99 -4.43
N ALA A 10 8.91 5.33 -4.51
CA ALA A 10 8.14 5.07 -5.73
C ALA A 10 8.81 5.76 -6.93
N SER A 11 8.84 5.08 -8.07
CA SER A 11 9.42 5.61 -9.30
C SER A 11 8.73 6.92 -9.70
N PRO A 12 9.48 7.94 -10.15
CA PRO A 12 8.90 9.17 -10.70
C PRO A 12 8.11 8.89 -12.00
N PHE A 13 8.37 7.77 -12.67
CA PHE A 13 7.67 7.35 -13.89
C PHE A 13 6.46 6.45 -13.62
N PHE A 14 6.02 6.32 -12.37
CA PHE A 14 4.81 5.56 -12.03
C PHE A 14 3.58 6.20 -12.69
N THR A 15 2.83 5.43 -13.48
CA THR A 15 1.63 5.89 -14.19
C THR A 15 0.50 4.86 -14.11
N GLY A 16 -0.74 5.32 -14.29
CA GLY A 16 -1.93 4.47 -14.19
C GLY A 16 -2.20 3.96 -12.77
N ARG A 17 -2.86 2.80 -12.67
CA ARG A 17 -3.13 2.07 -11.41
C ARG A 17 -3.94 2.81 -10.34
N VAL A 18 -4.72 3.83 -10.75
CA VAL A 18 -5.52 4.65 -9.83
C VAL A 18 -6.56 3.81 -9.10
N HIS A 19 -7.19 2.87 -9.80
CA HIS A 19 -8.22 2.00 -9.22
C HIS A 19 -7.63 1.12 -8.11
N GLU A 20 -6.50 0.47 -8.37
CA GLU A 20 -5.82 -0.40 -7.42
C GLU A 20 -5.34 0.38 -6.18
N LEU A 21 -4.85 1.62 -6.37
CA LEU A 21 -4.47 2.49 -5.25
C LEU A 21 -5.67 2.87 -4.37
N MET A 22 -6.81 3.17 -4.98
CA MET A 22 -8.04 3.51 -4.25
C MET A 22 -8.63 2.28 -3.55
N GLU A 23 -8.56 1.11 -4.18
CA GLU A 23 -8.99 -0.15 -3.59
C GLU A 23 -8.13 -0.52 -2.38
N LEU A 24 -6.80 -0.39 -2.48
CA LEU A 24 -5.90 -0.52 -1.32
C LEU A 24 -6.29 0.47 -0.21
N ALA A 25 -6.56 1.73 -0.55
CA ALA A 25 -6.97 2.73 0.44
C ALA A 25 -8.26 2.31 1.16
N ASN A 26 -9.24 1.78 0.43
CA ASN A 26 -10.49 1.29 1.02
C ASN A 26 -10.26 0.11 1.97
N TYR A 27 -9.43 -0.87 1.58
CA TYR A 27 -9.07 -2.00 2.44
C TYR A 27 -8.45 -1.58 3.77
N PHE A 28 -7.55 -0.60 3.73
CA PHE A 28 -6.91 -0.06 4.95
C PHE A 28 -7.80 0.91 5.73
N ASN A 29 -8.77 1.57 5.09
CA ASN A 29 -9.67 2.56 5.72
C ASN A 29 -10.93 1.96 6.36
N LEU A 30 -11.30 0.70 6.02
CA LEU A 30 -12.63 0.16 6.29
C LEU A 30 -13.02 0.06 7.78
N GLU A 31 -12.08 0.09 8.74
CA GLU A 31 -12.46 0.00 10.17
C GLU A 31 -11.53 0.80 11.09
N SER A 32 -11.69 2.11 11.11
CA SER A 32 -11.20 2.91 12.25
C SER A 32 -12.26 3.16 13.32
N SER A 33 -13.48 2.60 13.19
CA SER A 33 -14.65 3.13 13.93
C SER A 33 -15.35 2.22 14.94
N LEU A 34 -15.06 0.91 15.08
CA LEU A 34 -15.94 0.06 15.91
C LEU A 34 -15.31 -0.99 16.84
N THR A 35 -13.99 -1.20 16.86
CA THR A 35 -13.38 -2.18 17.79
C THR A 35 -12.14 -1.62 18.51
N PRO A 36 -12.06 -1.71 19.86
CA PRO A 36 -10.97 -1.13 20.66
C PRO A 36 -9.66 -1.94 20.60
N LEU A 37 -9.56 -2.94 19.72
CA LEU A 37 -8.36 -3.72 19.47
C LEU A 37 -7.92 -3.42 18.04
N CYS A 38 -6.89 -2.59 17.91
CA CYS A 38 -6.25 -2.27 16.64
C CYS A 38 -5.55 -3.52 16.09
N GLU A 39 -6.32 -4.40 15.45
CA GLU A 39 -5.79 -5.61 14.82
C GLU A 39 -4.91 -5.24 13.62
N ARG A 40 -3.75 -5.89 13.53
CA ARG A 40 -2.85 -5.69 12.40
C ARG A 40 -3.45 -6.31 11.14
N LYS A 41 -3.88 -5.46 10.21
CA LYS A 41 -4.37 -5.90 8.90
C LYS A 41 -3.21 -6.23 7.96
N ILE A 42 -3.32 -7.36 7.24
CA ILE A 42 -2.35 -7.83 6.25
C ILE A 42 -3.11 -8.08 4.94
N PHE A 43 -2.66 -7.48 3.85
CA PHE A 43 -3.25 -7.63 2.52
C PHE A 43 -2.22 -8.13 1.51
N VAL A 44 -2.67 -8.90 0.52
CA VAL A 44 -1.83 -9.46 -0.54
C VAL A 44 -2.07 -8.72 -1.85
N LEU A 45 -1.02 -8.09 -2.37
CA LEU A 45 -1.00 -7.55 -3.74
C LEU A 45 -0.42 -8.60 -4.68
N TYR A 46 -1.27 -9.25 -5.48
CA TYR A 46 -0.89 -10.33 -6.40
C TYR A 46 -0.97 -9.91 -7.87
N GLY A 47 -0.40 -10.73 -8.76
CA GLY A 47 -0.34 -10.47 -10.21
C GLY A 47 0.92 -11.02 -10.86
N MET A 48 0.98 -10.99 -12.19
CA MET A 48 2.09 -11.54 -12.97
C MET A 48 3.46 -10.92 -12.65
N GLY A 49 4.53 -11.62 -13.02
CA GLY A 49 5.90 -11.09 -12.99
C GLY A 49 6.00 -9.80 -13.81
N GLY A 50 6.76 -8.81 -13.31
CA GLY A 50 6.92 -7.52 -14.00
C GLY A 50 5.70 -6.58 -13.96
N ALA A 51 4.55 -6.98 -13.38
CA ALA A 51 3.33 -6.15 -13.37
C ALA A 51 3.40 -4.85 -12.53
N GLY A 52 4.51 -4.59 -11.85
CA GLY A 52 4.72 -3.36 -11.06
C GLY A 52 4.16 -3.39 -9.63
N LYS A 53 3.93 -4.57 -9.03
CA LYS A 53 3.36 -4.72 -7.67
C LYS A 53 4.16 -3.98 -6.60
N THR A 54 5.49 -4.15 -6.59
CA THR A 54 6.37 -3.45 -5.65
C THR A 54 6.25 -1.94 -5.79
N GLN A 55 6.25 -1.42 -7.03
CA GLN A 55 6.10 0.01 -7.28
C GLN A 55 4.71 0.53 -6.89
N THR A 56 3.66 -0.29 -7.05
CA THR A 56 2.30 0.05 -6.61
C THR A 56 2.23 0.16 -5.08
N ALA A 57 2.83 -0.78 -4.35
CA ALA A 57 2.91 -0.73 -2.89
C ALA A 57 3.71 0.50 -2.40
N LEU A 58 4.85 0.79 -3.04
CA LEU A 58 5.66 1.98 -2.72
C LEU A 58 4.89 3.28 -3.01
N LYS A 59 4.15 3.34 -4.13
CA LYS A 59 3.33 4.49 -4.47
C LYS A 59 2.18 4.69 -3.49
N PHE A 60 1.53 3.59 -3.07
CA PHE A 60 0.50 3.61 -2.04
C PHE A 60 1.05 4.18 -0.72
N ILE A 61 2.17 3.66 -0.23
CA ILE A 61 2.81 4.18 0.99
C ILE A 61 3.13 5.67 0.81
N HIS A 62 3.74 6.06 -0.31
CA HIS A 62 4.06 7.47 -0.56
C HIS A 62 2.83 8.39 -0.55
N MET A 63 1.68 7.92 -1.08
CA MET A 63 0.45 8.72 -1.16
C MET A 63 -0.37 8.75 0.15
N PHE A 64 -0.33 7.68 0.95
CA PHE A 64 -1.24 7.50 2.08
C PHE A 64 -0.55 7.40 3.46
N ARG A 65 0.79 7.48 3.54
CA ARG A 65 1.57 7.40 4.80
C ARG A 65 1.27 8.50 5.82
N THR A 66 0.66 9.62 5.40
CA THR A 66 0.31 10.76 6.25
C THR A 66 -1.17 10.85 6.59
N ARG A 67 -1.97 9.82 6.29
CA ARG A 67 -3.37 9.75 6.76
C ARG A 67 -3.46 9.12 8.14
#